data_AF-A0AAE1FZA3-F1
#
_entry.id   AF-A0AAE1FZA3-F1
#
_cell.length_a   1.000
_cell.length_b   1.000
_cell.length_c   1.000
_cell.angle_alpha   90.00
_cell.angle_beta   90.00
_cell.angle_gamma   90.00
#
_symmetry.space_group_name_H-M   'P 1'
#
loop_
_entity.id
_entity.type
_entity.pdbx_description
1 polymer ?
#
loop_
_entity_poly.entity_id
_entity_poly.type
_entity_poly.pdbx_seq_one_letter_code
_entity_poly.pdbx_strand_id
1 'polypeptide(L)'
;MCLSSDELETVKSAVQVLEPFEEATREMLSEKFTTLSKIIPLIRTLQDCTVSRKANIFSLCDELQKQFAKKFTGMEANFHIAAGTLLDTRFKKVSFSDIGNSKRIEERLINIMKAVIDDQETQLTSSTAETHQETQTQERKKRHSGKCSTKR
;
A
#
# COMPACT_ATOMS: atom_id res chain seq x y z
N MET A 1 -22.03 1.69 -45.20
CA MET A 1 -22.93 1.71 -44.04
C MET A 1 -22.60 2.98 -43.29
N CYS A 2 -23.48 4.00 -43.32
CA CYS A 2 -23.25 5.28 -42.66
C CYS A 2 -24.06 5.31 -41.37
N LEU A 3 -23.48 5.78 -40.27
CA LEU A 3 -24.19 5.98 -39.01
C LEU A 3 -25.20 7.12 -39.15
N SER A 4 -26.37 6.99 -38.52
CA SER A 4 -27.29 8.11 -38.34
C SER A 4 -26.69 9.15 -37.38
N SER A 5 -27.26 10.36 -37.39
CA SER A 5 -26.83 11.44 -36.50
C SER A 5 -26.92 11.03 -35.02
N ASP A 6 -27.99 10.34 -34.64
CA ASP A 6 -28.25 9.93 -33.26
C ASP A 6 -27.27 8.83 -32.80
N GLU A 7 -26.97 7.88 -33.69
CA GLU A 7 -25.95 6.86 -33.43
C GLU A 7 -24.56 7.49 -33.27
N LEU A 8 -24.22 8.47 -34.10
CA LEU A 8 -22.95 9.18 -34.01
C LEU A 8 -22.83 9.97 -32.69
N GLU A 9 -23.88 10.67 -32.27
CA GLU A 9 -23.89 11.39 -30.99
C GLU A 9 -23.83 10.44 -29.78
N THR A 10 -24.47 9.26 -29.88
CA THR A 10 -24.36 8.20 -28.88
C THR A 10 -22.93 7.69 -28.76
N VAL A 11 -22.25 7.42 -29.89
CA VAL A 11 -20.85 6.97 -29.88
C VAL A 11 -19.93 8.06 -29.30
N LYS A 12 -20.09 9.32 -29.71
CA LYS A 12 -19.32 10.45 -29.16
C LYS A 12 -19.48 10.57 -27.65
N SER A 13 -20.71 10.49 -27.17
CA SER A 13 -21.01 10.55 -25.74
C SER A 13 -20.41 9.35 -24.99
N ALA A 14 -20.37 8.16 -25.60
CA ALA A 14 -19.78 6.98 -25.00
C ALA A 14 -18.26 7.11 -24.88
N VAL A 15 -17.60 7.64 -25.92
CA VAL A 15 -16.16 7.94 -25.89
C VAL A 15 -15.85 8.93 -24.77
N GLN A 16 -16.63 10.00 -24.62
CA GLN A 16 -16.46 10.96 -23.53
C GLN A 16 -16.62 10.33 -22.14
N VAL A 17 -17.51 9.35 -21.96
CA VAL A 17 -17.66 8.64 -20.68
C VAL A 17 -16.48 7.70 -20.41
N LEU A 18 -15.93 7.07 -21.46
CA LEU A 18 -14.85 6.09 -21.35
C LEU A 18 -13.45 6.69 -21.32
N GLU A 19 -13.27 7.92 -21.81
CA GLU A 19 -12.00 8.66 -21.78
C GLU A 19 -11.28 8.62 -20.42
N PRO A 20 -11.91 8.93 -19.27
CA PRO A 20 -11.23 8.84 -17.97
C PRO A 20 -10.75 7.41 -17.62
N PHE A 21 -11.41 6.37 -18.13
CA PHE A 21 -10.99 4.98 -17.91
C PHE A 21 -9.75 4.63 -18.74
N GLU A 22 -9.68 5.14 -19.96
CA GLU A 22 -8.49 4.99 -20.80
C GLU A 22 -7.30 5.70 -20.16
N GLU A 23 -7.49 6.92 -19.64
CA GLU A 23 -6.47 7.65 -18.90
C GLU A 23 -6.01 6.91 -17.64
N ALA A 24 -6.94 6.42 -16.82
CA ALA A 24 -6.59 5.65 -15.64
C ALA A 24 -5.85 4.35 -15.98
N THR A 25 -6.25 3.67 -17.06
CA THR A 25 -5.58 2.45 -17.53
C THR A 25 -4.17 2.77 -18.05
N ARG A 26 -4.01 3.84 -18.83
CA ARG A 26 -2.71 4.32 -19.30
C ARG A 26 -1.79 4.69 -18.14
N GLU A 27 -2.30 5.39 -17.13
CA GLU A 27 -1.56 5.72 -15.91
C GLU A 27 -1.12 4.46 -15.16
N MET A 28 -1.99 3.46 -15.03
CA MET A 28 -1.64 2.17 -14.42
C MET A 28 -0.55 1.44 -15.21
N LEU A 29 -0.59 1.50 -16.53
CA LEU A 29 0.37 0.84 -17.42
C LEU A 29 1.67 1.64 -17.63
N SER A 30 1.69 2.92 -17.26
CA SER A 30 2.84 3.82 -17.45
C SER A 30 4.02 3.48 -16.53
N GLU A 31 3.76 2.88 -15.36
CA GLU A 31 4.81 2.55 -14.40
C GLU A 31 5.24 1.10 -14.53
N LYS A 32 6.56 0.84 -14.45
CA LYS A 32 7.12 -0.52 -14.47
C LYS A 32 6.62 -1.38 -13.29
N PHE A 33 6.27 -0.73 -12.18
CA PHE A 33 5.57 -1.30 -11.04
C PHE A 33 4.55 -0.25 -10.57
N THR A 34 3.27 -0.40 -10.93
CA THR A 34 2.23 0.52 -10.47
C THR A 34 2.20 0.53 -8.94
N THR A 35 2.33 1.71 -8.36
CA THR A 35 2.33 1.82 -6.90
C THR A 35 0.92 1.56 -6.35
N LEU A 36 0.78 0.63 -5.40
CA LEU A 36 -0.50 0.31 -4.72
C LEU A 36 -1.22 1.56 -4.20
N SER A 37 -0.47 2.62 -3.88
CA SER A 37 -0.98 3.88 -3.39
C SER A 37 -1.97 4.57 -4.32
N LYS A 38 -1.89 4.33 -5.64
CA LYS A 38 -2.76 4.94 -6.65
C LYS A 38 -4.12 4.25 -6.81
N ILE A 39 -4.27 3.01 -6.33
CA ILE A 39 -5.47 2.19 -6.61
C ILE A 39 -6.74 2.86 -6.06
N ILE A 40 -6.76 3.21 -4.77
CA ILE A 40 -7.92 3.86 -4.14
C ILE A 40 -8.24 5.22 -4.80
N PRO A 41 -7.27 6.14 -4.99
CA PRO A 41 -7.49 7.40 -5.71
C PRO A 41 -8.08 7.22 -7.12
N LEU A 42 -7.57 6.26 -7.89
CA LEU A 42 -8.04 6.00 -9.26
C LEU A 42 -9.48 5.50 -9.27
N ILE A 43 -9.80 4.50 -8.44
CA ILE A 43 -11.17 3.96 -8.33
C ILE A 43 -12.14 5.08 -7.99
N ARG A 44 -11.81 5.90 -6.99
CA ARG A 44 -12.66 7.00 -6.54
C ARG A 44 -12.87 8.05 -7.64
N THR A 45 -11.79 8.48 -8.28
CA THR A 45 -11.85 9.49 -9.35
C THR A 45 -12.72 9.01 -10.53
N LEU A 46 -12.60 7.74 -10.91
CA LEU A 46 -13.41 7.14 -11.96
C LEU A 46 -14.89 7.03 -11.58
N GLN A 47 -15.19 6.69 -10.33
CA GLN A 47 -16.56 6.70 -9.81
C GLN A 47 -17.17 8.10 -9.87
N ASP A 48 -16.45 9.13 -9.41
CA ASP A 48 -16.89 10.52 -9.42
C ASP A 48 -17.13 11.04 -10.86
N CYS A 49 -16.23 10.70 -11.78
CA CYS A 49 -16.35 11.03 -13.20
C CYS A 49 -17.58 10.36 -13.85
N THR A 50 -17.90 9.12 -13.46
CA THR A 50 -19.07 8.38 -13.98
C THR A 50 -20.38 8.97 -13.44
N VAL A 51 -20.42 9.38 -12.17
CA VAL A 51 -21.59 10.06 -11.57
C VAL A 51 -21.86 11.40 -12.29
N SER A 52 -20.81 12.16 -12.57
CA SER A 52 -20.92 13.53 -13.08
C SER A 52 -21.40 13.61 -14.54
N ARG A 53 -21.26 12.54 -15.35
CA ARG A 53 -21.57 12.53 -16.80
C ARG A 53 -22.92 11.90 -17.16
N LYS A 54 -23.87 11.72 -16.23
CA LYS A 54 -25.15 11.00 -16.45
C LYS A 54 -26.14 11.60 -17.47
N ALA A 55 -25.84 12.72 -18.13
CA ALA A 55 -26.82 13.48 -18.89
C ALA A 55 -27.36 12.80 -20.18
N ASN A 56 -26.58 11.98 -20.90
CA ASN A 56 -26.97 11.46 -22.22
C ASN A 56 -26.88 9.93 -22.42
N ILE A 57 -26.13 9.20 -21.60
CA ILE A 57 -26.03 7.71 -21.70
C ILE A 57 -26.21 7.07 -20.32
N PHE A 58 -27.43 7.17 -19.81
CA PHE A 58 -27.77 6.67 -18.48
C PHE A 58 -27.47 5.17 -18.30
N SER A 59 -27.75 4.36 -19.32
CA SER A 59 -27.54 2.90 -19.29
C SER A 59 -26.06 2.51 -19.16
N LEU A 60 -25.16 3.17 -19.90
CA LEU A 60 -23.71 2.91 -19.82
C LEU A 60 -23.16 3.35 -18.47
N CYS A 61 -23.48 4.56 -18.02
CA CYS A 61 -23.00 5.07 -16.73
C CYS A 61 -23.48 4.19 -15.57
N ASP A 62 -24.74 3.75 -15.58
CA ASP A 62 -25.27 2.85 -14.57
C ASP A 62 -24.60 1.48 -14.60
N GLU A 63 -24.35 0.91 -15.79
CA GLU A 63 -23.64 -0.36 -15.89
C GLU A 63 -22.19 -0.24 -15.42
N LEU A 64 -21.49 0.85 -15.78
CA LEU A 64 -20.15 1.13 -15.28
C LEU A 64 -20.12 1.24 -13.75
N GLN A 65 -21.09 1.93 -13.14
CA GLN A 65 -21.20 2.01 -11.68
C GLN A 65 -21.42 0.62 -11.04
N LYS A 66 -22.28 -0.21 -11.62
CA LYS A 66 -22.50 -1.59 -11.15
C LYS A 66 -21.22 -2.41 -11.24
N GLN A 67 -20.50 -2.32 -12.35
CA GLN A 67 -19.23 -3.03 -12.53
C GLN A 67 -18.16 -2.52 -11.56
N PHE A 68 -18.12 -1.22 -11.25
CA PHE A 68 -17.24 -0.66 -10.24
C PHE A 68 -17.50 -1.26 -8.87
N ALA A 69 -18.76 -1.23 -8.43
CA ALA A 69 -19.15 -1.84 -7.17
C ALA A 69 -18.76 -3.32 -7.16
N LYS A 70 -19.04 -4.07 -8.24
CA LYS A 70 -18.73 -5.50 -8.29
C LYS A 70 -17.22 -5.81 -8.25
N LYS A 71 -16.40 -5.08 -9.01
CA LYS A 71 -14.96 -5.39 -9.19
C LYS A 71 -14.06 -4.79 -8.12
N PHE A 72 -14.44 -3.63 -7.58
CA PHE A 72 -13.62 -2.86 -6.65
C PHE A 72 -14.23 -2.76 -5.24
N THR A 73 -15.15 -3.67 -4.90
CA THR A 73 -15.64 -3.80 -3.52
C THR A 73 -14.49 -4.11 -2.57
N GLY A 74 -14.43 -3.38 -1.45
CA GLY A 74 -13.51 -3.69 -0.35
C GLY A 74 -12.06 -3.31 -0.59
N MET A 75 -11.74 -2.53 -1.63
CA MET A 75 -10.35 -2.07 -1.87
C MET A 75 -9.82 -1.21 -0.71
N GLU A 76 -10.67 -0.37 -0.10
CA GLU A 76 -10.32 0.41 1.11
C GLU A 76 -10.13 -0.47 2.36
N ALA A 77 -10.72 -1.67 2.39
CA ALA A 77 -10.56 -2.61 3.50
C ALA A 77 -9.32 -3.52 3.35
N ASN A 78 -8.76 -3.61 2.14
CA ASN A 78 -7.53 -4.37 1.90
C ASN A 78 -6.34 -3.63 2.52
N PHE A 79 -5.67 -4.29 3.47
CA PHE A 79 -4.59 -3.65 4.23
C PHE A 79 -3.44 -3.15 3.36
N HIS A 80 -2.97 -3.91 2.37
CA HIS A 80 -1.80 -3.52 1.58
C HIS A 80 -2.09 -2.33 0.67
N ILE A 81 -3.28 -2.33 0.05
CA ILE A 81 -3.72 -1.23 -0.80
C ILE A 81 -3.92 0.03 0.05
N ALA A 82 -4.71 -0.10 1.13
CA ALA A 82 -5.03 1.03 1.99
C ALA A 82 -3.80 1.58 2.72
N ALA A 83 -2.92 0.72 3.24
CA ALA A 83 -1.67 1.17 3.86
C ALA A 83 -0.78 1.89 2.83
N GLY A 84 -0.65 1.34 1.62
CA GLY A 84 0.10 1.98 0.54
C GLY A 84 -0.43 3.37 0.20
N THR A 85 -1.75 3.52 0.07
CA THR A 85 -2.39 4.83 -0.17
C THR A 85 -2.23 5.77 1.02
N LEU A 86 -2.40 5.29 2.25
CA LEU A 86 -2.34 6.12 3.45
C LEU A 86 -0.92 6.65 3.73
N LEU A 87 0.10 5.83 3.47
CA LEU A 87 1.51 6.19 3.65
C LEU A 87 2.03 7.12 2.56
N ASP A 88 1.39 7.15 1.39
CA ASP A 88 1.71 8.09 0.32
C ASP A 88 1.19 9.49 0.69
N THR A 89 2.12 10.43 0.85
CA THR A 89 1.84 11.79 1.30
C THR A 89 0.89 12.55 0.37
N ARG A 90 0.84 12.15 -0.91
CA ARG A 90 -0.05 12.76 -1.92
C ARG A 90 -1.52 12.46 -1.68
N PHE A 91 -1.83 11.33 -1.04
CA PHE A 91 -3.19 10.80 -0.90
C PHE A 91 -3.66 10.83 0.56
N LYS A 92 -2.84 10.26 1.46
CA LYS A 92 -3.10 10.20 2.90
C LYS A 92 -4.55 9.73 3.17
N LYS A 93 -5.31 10.47 3.99
CA LYS A 93 -6.71 10.17 4.34
C LYS A 93 -7.71 10.74 3.33
N VAL A 94 -7.29 11.63 2.43
CA VAL A 94 -8.18 12.37 1.52
C VAL A 94 -8.78 11.45 0.46
N SER A 95 -8.06 10.42 0.05
CA SER A 95 -8.51 9.48 -0.98
C SER A 95 -9.51 8.43 -0.48
N PHE A 96 -9.73 8.33 0.83
CA PHE A 96 -10.65 7.35 1.42
C PHE A 96 -12.08 7.88 1.44
N SER A 97 -13.02 7.01 1.10
CA SER A 97 -14.45 7.28 1.18
C SER A 97 -14.99 7.04 2.57
N ASP A 98 -14.48 6.00 3.24
CA ASP A 98 -14.83 5.68 4.62
C ASP A 98 -13.68 6.06 5.57
N ILE A 99 -13.96 7.05 6.42
CA ILE A 99 -13.03 7.49 7.47
C ILE A 99 -12.72 6.34 8.43
N GLY A 100 -13.67 5.43 8.69
CA GLY A 100 -13.48 4.25 9.54
C GLY A 100 -12.40 3.31 9.01
N ASN A 101 -12.39 3.04 7.70
CA ASN A 101 -11.34 2.25 7.07
C ASN A 101 -9.97 2.91 7.25
N SER A 102 -9.86 4.21 6.98
CA SER A 102 -8.58 4.92 7.13
C SER A 102 -8.01 4.84 8.55
N LYS A 103 -8.86 4.99 9.58
CA LYS A 103 -8.48 4.88 11.00
C LYS A 103 -8.04 3.48 11.37
N ARG A 104 -8.79 2.45 10.95
CA ARG A 104 -8.46 1.05 11.23
C ARG A 104 -7.09 0.67 10.66
N ILE A 105 -6.78 1.17 9.47
CA ILE A 105 -5.49 0.92 8.80
C ILE A 105 -4.36 1.67 9.51
N GLU A 106 -4.60 2.92 9.91
CA GLU A 106 -3.66 3.73 10.71
C GLU A 106 -3.32 3.04 12.05
N GLU A 107 -4.32 2.60 12.81
CA GLU A 107 -4.14 1.87 14.07
C GLU A 107 -3.33 0.59 13.86
N ARG A 108 -3.64 -0.17 12.80
CA ARG A 108 -2.90 -1.39 12.47
C ARG A 108 -1.44 -1.08 12.12
N LEU A 109 -1.17 -0.03 11.36
CA LEU A 109 0.19 0.40 11.05
C LEU A 109 0.98 0.77 12.31
N ILE A 110 0.36 1.53 13.21
CA ILE A 110 0.97 1.89 14.51
C ILE A 110 1.32 0.63 15.31
N ASN A 111 0.43 -0.35 15.37
CA ASN A 111 0.67 -1.60 16.11
C ASN A 111 1.82 -2.42 15.50
N ILE A 112 1.90 -2.48 14.16
CA ILE A 112 3.03 -3.12 13.47
C ILE A 112 4.34 -2.41 13.81
N MET A 113 4.36 -1.07 13.76
CA MET A 113 5.57 -0.30 14.08
C MET A 113 6.00 -0.47 15.53
N LYS A 114 5.07 -0.50 16.49
CA LYS A 114 5.38 -0.78 17.90
C LYS A 114 6.03 -2.16 18.07
N ALA A 115 5.44 -3.20 17.47
CA ALA A 115 5.98 -4.54 17.54
C ALA A 115 7.41 -4.63 16.96
N VAL A 116 7.70 -3.91 15.87
CA VAL A 116 9.05 -3.86 15.29
C VAL A 116 10.05 -3.19 16.24
N ILE A 117 9.64 -2.16 16.98
CA ILE A 117 10.51 -1.48 17.96
C ILE A 117 10.80 -2.41 19.14
N ASP A 118 9.78 -3.10 19.67
CA ASP A 118 9.92 -4.02 20.80
C ASP A 118 10.83 -5.23 20.44
N ASP A 119 10.73 -5.74 19.21
CA ASP A 119 11.58 -6.83 18.70
C ASP A 119 13.05 -6.39 18.56
N GLN A 120 13.31 -5.14 18.18
CA GLN A 120 14.66 -4.58 18.07
C GLN A 120 15.33 -4.44 19.45
N GLU A 121 14.59 -3.98 20.47
CA GLU A 121 15.11 -3.88 21.85
C GLU A 121 15.49 -5.26 22.41
N THR A 122 14.71 -6.29 22.10
CA THR A 122 14.96 -7.65 22.56
C THR A 122 16.25 -8.25 21.95
N GLN A 123 16.57 -7.94 20.69
CA GLN A 123 17.81 -8.39 20.03
C GLN A 123 19.08 -7.62 20.45
N LEU A 124 18.95 -6.36 20.87
CA LEU A 124 20.06 -5.59 21.46
C LEU A 124 20.44 -6.10 22.86
N THR A 125 19.47 -6.60 23.64
CA THR A 125 19.77 -7.21 24.96
C THR A 125 20.42 -8.60 24.87
N SER A 126 20.17 -9.39 23.82
CA SER A 126 20.81 -10.70 23.66
C SER A 126 22.25 -10.62 23.15
N SER A 127 22.58 -9.66 22.29
CA SER A 127 23.97 -9.44 21.81
C SER A 127 24.91 -8.90 22.91
N THR A 128 24.36 -8.17 23.89
CA THR A 128 25.14 -7.70 25.05
C THR A 128 25.42 -8.83 26.06
N ALA A 129 24.55 -9.85 26.14
CA ALA A 129 24.73 -11.01 27.02
C ALA A 129 25.76 -12.02 26.47
N GLU A 130 25.89 -12.16 25.15
CA GLU A 130 26.88 -13.06 24.54
C GLU A 130 28.32 -12.52 24.66
N THR A 131 28.50 -11.19 24.63
CA THR A 131 29.83 -10.57 24.77
C THR A 131 30.45 -10.81 26.15
N HIS A 132 29.65 -11.00 27.21
CA HIS A 132 30.18 -11.23 28.57
C HIS A 132 30.55 -12.69 28.88
N GLN A 133 30.13 -13.68 28.07
CA GLN A 133 30.52 -15.07 28.28
C GLN A 133 31.86 -15.45 27.60
N GLU A 134 32.20 -14.82 26.47
CA GLU A 134 33.50 -15.06 25.83
C GLU A 134 34.68 -14.41 26.58
N THR A 135 34.50 -13.26 27.24
CA THR A 135 35.62 -12.59 27.94
C THR A 135 35.99 -13.28 29.27
N GLN A 136 35.05 -13.91 29.98
CA GLN A 136 35.35 -14.55 31.27
C GLN A 136 36.00 -15.94 31.14
N THR A 137 35.84 -16.62 30.00
CA THR A 137 36.46 -17.94 29.78
C THR A 137 37.94 -17.84 29.39
N GLN A 138 38.38 -16.72 28.79
CA GLN A 138 39.78 -16.51 28.42
C GLN A 138 40.67 -16.04 29.59
N GLU A 139 40.15 -15.32 30.59
CA GLU A 139 40.97 -14.88 31.73
C GLU A 139 41.25 -15.97 32.77
N ARG A 140 40.37 -16.97 32.92
CA ARG A 140 40.63 -18.10 33.85
C ARG A 140 41.74 -19.04 33.39
N LYS A 141 42.05 -19.13 32.08
CA LYS A 141 43.14 -19.98 31.57
C LYS A 141 44.54 -19.35 31.74
N LYS A 142 44.66 -18.02 31.92
CA LYS A 142 45.98 -17.37 32.12
C LYS A 142 46.53 -17.45 33.54
N ARG A 143 45.73 -17.82 34.55
CA ARG A 143 46.19 -17.91 35.95
C ARG A 143 46.79 -19.26 36.36
N HIS A 144 46.77 -20.28 35.50
CA HIS A 144 47.25 -21.63 35.84
C HIS A 144 48.58 -22.05 35.19
N SER A 145 49.23 -21.18 34.41
CA SER A 145 50.56 -21.46 33.83
C SER A 145 51.61 -20.51 34.40
N GLY A 146 51.93 -20.70 35.68
CA GLY A 146 53.13 -20.14 36.27
C GLY A 146 53.71 -21.14 37.26
N LYS A 147 54.70 -21.93 36.82
CA LYS A 147 55.86 -22.40 37.63
C LYS A 147 56.77 -23.38 36.85
N CYS A 148 58.07 -23.30 37.16
CA CYS A 148 59.22 -24.08 36.67
C CYS A 148 59.78 -23.67 35.29
N SER A 149 61.06 -23.33 35.09
CA SER A 149 62.27 -23.71 35.85
C SER A 149 63.39 -22.67 35.71
N THR A 150 64.11 -22.50 36.82
CA THR A 150 65.43 -21.84 36.94
C THR A 150 66.52 -22.92 37.00
N LYS A 151 67.75 -22.59 36.56
CA LYS A 151 69.02 -23.37 36.54
C LYS A 151 69.25 -24.12 35.20
N ARG A 152 70.40 -24.01 34.53
CA ARG A 152 71.76 -23.58 34.89
C ARG A 152 72.38 -22.75 33.78
#